data_AF-A0ABD7GSX7-F1
#
_entry.id   AF-A0ABD7GSX7-F1
#
_cell.length_a   1.000
_cell.length_b   1.000
_cell.length_c   1.000
_cell.angle_alpha   90.00
_cell.angle_beta   90.00
_cell.angle_gamma   90.00
#
_symmetry.space_group_name_H-M   'P 1'
#
loop_
_entity.id
_entity.type
_entity.pdbx_description
1 polymer ?
#
loop_
_entity_poly.entity_id
_entity_poly.type
_entity_poly.pdbx_seq_one_letter_code
_entity_poly.pdbx_strand_id
1 'polypeptide(L)'
;MSALTIYSDKDASQHQWHSTDAAEIAQQLNAKGVRFERWAADRDLGHDPAPEAVIAAYQHAIDKLVAEKGYQSWDVISLRADNPQKDALRAKFLNEHTHGEDEVRFFVEGAGLFCLHIGDEVYQVLCEKNDLISVPAGTPHWFDMGSEPNFTAIRIFDNPEGWVAQFTGDAIADAYPRLA
;
A
#
# COMPACT_ATOMS: atom_id res chain seq x y z
N MET A 1 7.00 6.04 -11.41
CA MET A 1 6.90 7.19 -10.50
C MET A 1 5.62 7.04 -9.73
N SER A 2 5.63 7.25 -8.40
CA SER A 2 4.41 7.25 -7.60
C SER A 2 3.37 8.23 -8.15
N ALA A 3 2.10 7.88 -8.03
CA ALA A 3 1.00 8.68 -8.54
C ALA A 3 -0.22 8.53 -7.63
N LEU A 4 -1.06 9.57 -7.60
CA LEU A 4 -2.40 9.49 -7.04
C LEU A 4 -3.40 9.88 -8.12
N THR A 5 -4.43 9.07 -8.30
CA THR A 5 -5.58 9.35 -9.16
C THR A 5 -6.85 9.21 -8.34
N ILE A 6 -7.72 10.20 -8.39
CA ILE A 6 -8.97 10.24 -7.62
C ILE A 6 -10.14 10.14 -8.59
N TYR A 7 -11.06 9.23 -8.30
CA TYR A 7 -12.29 8.99 -9.04
C TYR A 7 -13.50 9.21 -8.12
N SER A 8 -14.68 9.40 -8.71
CA SER A 8 -15.93 9.21 -7.97
C SER A 8 -16.19 7.71 -7.81
N ASP A 9 -16.77 7.31 -6.68
CA ASP A 9 -17.27 5.96 -6.41
C ASP A 9 -18.27 5.43 -7.46
N LYS A 10 -18.92 6.33 -8.21
CA LYS A 10 -19.98 6.04 -9.19
C LYS A 10 -19.50 6.02 -10.64
N ASP A 11 -18.33 6.56 -10.95
CA ASP A 11 -17.84 6.67 -12.32
C ASP A 11 -16.30 6.58 -12.38
N ALA A 12 -15.81 5.44 -12.86
CA ALA A 12 -14.40 5.17 -13.07
C ALA A 12 -13.88 5.64 -14.45
N SER A 13 -14.73 6.17 -15.33
CA SER A 13 -14.35 6.55 -16.69
C SER A 13 -13.55 7.85 -16.76
N GLN A 14 -13.70 8.73 -15.77
CA GLN A 14 -12.99 9.99 -15.67
C GLN A 14 -12.46 10.21 -14.25
N HIS A 15 -11.17 10.54 -14.14
CA HIS A 15 -10.60 10.97 -12.87
C HIS A 15 -10.97 12.43 -12.61
N GLN A 16 -11.29 12.74 -11.36
CA GLN A 16 -11.55 14.09 -10.89
C GLN A 16 -10.25 14.83 -10.59
N TRP A 17 -9.19 14.08 -10.25
CA TRP A 17 -7.89 14.63 -9.92
C TRP A 17 -6.79 13.61 -10.20
N HIS A 18 -5.61 14.08 -10.60
CA HIS A 18 -4.43 13.27 -10.80
C HIS A 18 -3.17 14.09 -10.54
N SER A 19 -2.17 13.51 -9.87
CA SER A 19 -0.82 14.07 -9.77
C SER A 19 0.23 12.98 -9.57
N THR A 20 1.44 13.31 -9.97
CA THR A 20 2.67 12.55 -9.69
C THR A 20 3.63 13.33 -8.79
N ASP A 21 3.24 14.53 -8.35
CA ASP A 21 4.02 15.33 -7.40
C ASP A 21 3.86 14.79 -5.97
N ALA A 22 4.98 14.52 -5.31
CA ALA A 22 4.97 13.88 -4.00
C ALA A 22 4.34 14.73 -2.90
N ALA A 23 4.51 16.07 -2.96
CA ALA A 23 3.95 16.97 -1.96
C ALA A 23 2.43 17.08 -2.15
N GLU A 24 1.96 17.14 -3.39
CA GLU A 24 0.53 17.15 -3.70
C GLU A 24 -0.15 15.83 -3.30
N ILE A 25 0.46 14.68 -3.62
CA ILE A 25 -0.02 13.35 -3.22
C ILE A 25 -0.15 13.29 -1.70
N ALA A 26 0.92 13.66 -0.97
CA ALA A 26 0.92 13.65 0.48
C ALA A 26 -0.15 14.59 1.06
N GLN A 27 -0.33 15.77 0.48
CA GLN A 27 -1.35 16.73 0.94
C GLN A 27 -2.76 16.17 0.79
N GLN A 28 -3.09 15.59 -0.37
CA GLN A 28 -4.42 15.01 -0.63
C GLN A 28 -4.72 13.83 0.31
N LEU A 29 -3.76 12.92 0.48
CA LEU A 29 -3.93 11.75 1.34
C LEU A 29 -4.03 12.14 2.82
N ASN A 30 -3.15 13.04 3.30
CA ASN A 30 -3.19 13.50 4.68
C ASN A 30 -4.50 14.23 5.01
N ALA A 31 -5.10 14.94 4.05
CA ALA A 31 -6.41 15.57 4.24
C ALA A 31 -7.54 14.56 4.50
N LYS A 32 -7.35 13.28 4.12
CA LYS A 32 -8.26 12.16 4.40
C LYS A 32 -7.78 11.27 5.55
N GLY A 33 -6.72 11.67 6.26
CA GLY A 33 -6.13 10.90 7.36
C GLY A 33 -5.21 9.77 6.92
N VAL A 34 -4.92 9.62 5.62
CA VAL A 34 -4.00 8.61 5.09
C VAL A 34 -2.59 9.19 5.11
N ARG A 35 -1.68 8.56 5.87
CA ARG A 35 -0.27 9.01 5.93
C ARG A 35 0.43 8.58 4.65
N PHE A 36 1.12 9.51 4.00
CA PHE A 36 2.01 9.21 2.88
C PHE A 36 3.35 9.91 3.08
N GLU A 37 4.43 9.13 3.11
CA GLU A 37 5.79 9.64 3.30
C GLU A 37 6.76 8.99 2.32
N ARG A 38 7.94 9.60 2.16
CA ARG A 38 9.05 8.99 1.43
C ARG A 38 10.27 8.84 2.30
N TRP A 39 10.79 7.62 2.39
CA TRP A 39 12.01 7.32 3.15
C TRP A 39 13.11 6.78 2.23
N ALA A 40 14.32 7.29 2.39
CA ALA A 40 15.46 6.78 1.66
C ALA A 40 16.12 5.63 2.45
N ALA A 41 16.54 4.58 1.75
CA ALA A 41 17.44 3.60 2.35
C ALA A 41 18.81 4.24 2.64
N ASP A 42 19.45 3.83 3.73
CA ASP A 42 20.83 4.25 4.04
C ASP A 42 21.88 3.60 3.12
N ARG A 43 21.47 2.61 2.32
CA ARG A 43 22.33 1.85 1.40
C ARG A 43 21.53 1.33 0.21
N ASP A 44 22.22 1.03 -0.88
CA ASP A 44 21.60 0.28 -1.98
C ASP A 44 21.40 -1.18 -1.56
N LEU A 45 20.18 -1.68 -1.78
CA LEU A 45 19.77 -3.04 -1.45
C LEU A 45 19.84 -3.98 -2.66
N GLY A 46 20.01 -3.43 -3.87
CA GLY A 46 19.99 -4.22 -5.10
C GLY A 46 18.61 -4.75 -5.46
N HIS A 47 18.59 -5.81 -6.27
CA HIS A 47 17.37 -6.49 -6.70
C HIS A 47 17.07 -7.69 -5.79
N ASP A 48 15.80 -7.89 -5.46
CA ASP A 48 15.33 -8.99 -4.62
C ASP A 48 16.10 -9.12 -3.29
N PRO A 49 16.11 -8.06 -2.45
CA PRO A 49 16.90 -8.06 -1.24
C PRO A 49 16.33 -9.03 -0.20
N ALA A 50 17.23 -9.72 0.51
CA ALA A 50 16.86 -10.59 1.61
C ALA A 50 16.12 -9.79 2.72
N PRO A 51 15.06 -10.36 3.34
CA PRO A 51 14.30 -9.71 4.41
C PRO A 51 15.16 -9.06 5.50
N GLU A 52 16.21 -9.76 5.96
CA GLU A 52 17.09 -9.29 7.02
C GLU A 52 17.89 -8.06 6.59
N ALA A 53 18.33 -8.01 5.33
CA ALA A 53 19.06 -6.88 4.78
C ALA A 53 18.16 -5.65 4.63
N VAL A 54 16.90 -5.87 4.23
CA VAL A 54 15.88 -4.82 4.14
C VAL A 54 15.62 -4.21 5.52
N ILE A 55 15.31 -5.04 6.53
CA ILE A 55 15.04 -4.57 7.90
C ILE A 55 16.26 -3.79 8.42
N ALA A 56 17.48 -4.33 8.26
CA ALA A 56 18.69 -3.66 8.71
C ALA A 56 18.94 -2.31 8.03
N ALA A 57 18.54 -2.14 6.77
CA ALA A 57 18.69 -0.89 6.04
C ALA A 57 17.65 0.19 6.42
N TYR A 58 16.49 -0.22 6.93
CA TYR A 58 15.39 0.67 7.31
C TYR A 58 15.12 0.68 8.83
N GLN A 59 15.97 0.05 9.63
CA GLN A 59 15.80 -0.05 11.09
C GLN A 59 15.60 1.33 11.73
N HIS A 60 16.35 2.36 11.27
CA HIS A 60 16.21 3.72 11.79
C HIS A 60 14.80 4.30 11.61
N ALA A 61 14.13 3.95 10.50
CA ALA A 61 12.80 4.45 10.18
C ALA A 61 11.71 3.63 10.89
N ILE A 62 11.91 2.31 10.99
CA ILE A 62 11.06 1.42 11.79
C ILE A 62 11.10 1.87 13.27
N ASP A 63 12.28 2.09 13.84
CA ASP A 63 12.45 2.53 15.22
C ASP A 63 11.72 3.85 15.50
N LYS A 64 11.73 4.78 14.54
CA LYS A 64 10.99 6.04 14.62
C LYS A 64 9.48 5.80 14.67
N LEU A 65 8.94 4.93 13.82
CA LEU A 65 7.51 4.58 13.84
C LEU A 65 7.11 3.85 15.13
N VAL A 66 7.94 2.92 15.61
CA VAL A 66 7.74 2.22 16.87
C VAL A 66 7.71 3.21 18.03
N ALA A 67 8.61 4.19 18.05
CA ALA A 67 8.62 5.23 19.08
C ALA A 67 7.40 6.17 19.01
N GLU A 68 6.88 6.46 17.82
CA GLU A 68 5.71 7.35 17.62
C GLU A 68 4.38 6.68 17.96
N LYS A 69 4.20 5.42 17.57
CA LYS A 69 2.88 4.74 17.55
C LYS A 69 2.85 3.41 18.32
N GLY A 70 3.99 2.91 18.79
CA GLY A 70 4.04 1.68 19.60
C GLY A 70 3.81 0.39 18.81
N TYR A 71 4.11 0.37 17.51
CA TYR A 71 4.01 -0.84 16.68
C TYR A 71 4.81 -2.00 17.29
N GLN A 72 4.24 -3.20 17.26
CA GLN A 72 4.77 -4.35 18.00
C GLN A 72 5.50 -5.36 17.12
N SER A 73 5.16 -5.42 15.83
CA SER A 73 5.77 -6.37 14.90
C SER A 73 5.91 -5.79 13.51
N TRP A 74 6.89 -6.30 12.77
CA TRP A 74 7.11 -5.98 11.37
C TRP A 74 7.73 -7.18 10.67
N ASP A 75 7.43 -7.31 9.38
CA ASP A 75 8.06 -8.30 8.51
C ASP A 75 8.26 -7.73 7.11
N VAL A 76 8.94 -8.50 6.26
CA VAL A 76 9.16 -8.15 4.85
C VAL A 76 8.45 -9.18 4.00
N ILE A 77 7.63 -8.71 3.08
CA ILE A 77 6.99 -9.53 2.06
C ILE A 77 7.55 -9.16 0.69
N SER A 78 7.81 -10.16 -0.13
CA SER A 78 8.13 -9.98 -1.55
C SER A 78 7.23 -10.87 -2.40
N LEU A 79 6.87 -10.35 -3.56
CA LEU A 79 6.19 -11.13 -4.59
C LEU A 79 6.79 -10.81 -5.95
N ARG A 80 6.97 -11.88 -6.74
CA ARG A 80 7.59 -11.86 -8.07
C ARG A 80 6.66 -12.55 -9.07
N ALA A 81 6.87 -12.26 -10.35
CA ALA A 81 6.03 -12.74 -11.44
C ALA A 81 6.12 -14.26 -11.67
N ASP A 82 7.15 -14.92 -11.14
CA ASP A 82 7.33 -16.38 -11.18
C ASP A 82 6.62 -17.11 -10.03
N ASN A 83 6.00 -16.39 -9.07
CA ASN A 83 5.25 -17.02 -7.99
C ASN A 83 4.02 -17.74 -8.57
N PRO A 84 3.89 -19.07 -8.39
CA PRO A 84 2.80 -19.85 -8.99
C PRO A 84 1.41 -19.51 -8.41
N GLN A 85 1.35 -18.81 -7.27
CA GLN A 85 0.11 -18.39 -6.63
C GLN A 85 -0.26 -16.94 -6.96
N LYS A 86 0.48 -16.24 -7.82
CA LYS A 86 0.28 -14.80 -8.09
C LYS A 86 -1.17 -14.46 -8.45
N ASP A 87 -1.81 -15.27 -9.31
CA ASP A 87 -3.16 -14.98 -9.78
C ASP A 87 -4.19 -15.16 -8.66
N ALA A 88 -4.02 -16.21 -7.85
CA ALA A 88 -4.89 -16.48 -6.70
C ALA A 88 -4.73 -15.41 -5.60
N LEU A 89 -3.50 -14.97 -5.34
CA LEU A 89 -3.21 -13.90 -4.38
C LEU A 89 -3.76 -12.56 -4.86
N ARG A 90 -3.57 -12.22 -6.14
CA ARG A 90 -4.13 -11.01 -6.75
C ARG A 90 -5.65 -11.00 -6.66
N ALA A 91 -6.30 -12.12 -7.04
CA ALA A 91 -7.75 -12.24 -6.93
C ALA A 91 -8.25 -12.03 -5.49
N LYS A 92 -7.49 -12.49 -4.48
CA LYS A 92 -7.82 -12.27 -3.08
C LYS A 92 -7.71 -10.79 -2.68
N PHE A 93 -6.59 -10.14 -3.00
CA PHE A 93 -6.33 -8.74 -2.59
C PHE A 93 -7.16 -7.70 -3.36
N LEU A 94 -7.69 -8.06 -4.53
CA LEU A 94 -8.63 -7.24 -5.28
C LEU A 94 -10.01 -7.13 -4.62
N ASN A 95 -10.37 -8.01 -3.68
CA ASN A 95 -11.65 -7.85 -2.98
C ASN A 95 -11.52 -6.71 -1.97
N GLU A 96 -12.50 -5.81 -1.95
CA GLU A 96 -12.54 -4.74 -0.95
C GLU A 96 -12.67 -5.33 0.46
N HIS A 97 -11.83 -4.81 1.35
CA HIS A 97 -11.77 -5.21 2.74
C HIS A 97 -11.44 -4.03 3.64
N THR A 98 -11.65 -4.26 4.93
CA THR A 98 -11.22 -3.36 6.01
C THR A 98 -10.33 -4.13 6.97
N HIS A 99 -9.49 -3.40 7.69
CA HIS A 99 -8.72 -3.90 8.82
C HIS A 99 -9.19 -3.22 10.10
N GLY A 100 -9.13 -3.94 11.23
CA GLY A 100 -9.43 -3.36 12.55
C GLY A 100 -8.33 -2.42 13.07
N GLU A 101 -7.22 -2.34 12.33
CA GLU A 101 -5.99 -1.66 12.69
C GLU A 101 -5.43 -0.89 11.49
N ASP A 102 -4.47 0.00 11.73
CA ASP A 102 -3.84 0.80 10.68
C ASP A 102 -2.97 -0.11 9.79
N GLU A 103 -3.21 -0.11 8.48
CA GLU A 103 -2.37 -0.83 7.53
C GLU A 103 -1.19 0.04 7.09
N VAL A 104 -0.01 -0.26 7.64
CA VAL A 104 1.24 0.40 7.26
C VAL A 104 2.04 -0.45 6.30
N ARG A 105 2.42 0.14 5.17
CA ARG A 105 3.23 -0.48 4.12
C ARG A 105 4.32 0.45 3.67
N PHE A 106 5.53 -0.08 3.59
CA PHE A 106 6.67 0.65 3.09
C PHE A 106 7.32 -0.10 1.93
N PHE A 107 7.30 0.48 0.74
CA PHE A 107 7.83 -0.15 -0.47
C PHE A 107 9.34 0.05 -0.56
N VAL A 108 10.07 -1.06 -0.61
CA VAL A 108 11.53 -1.11 -0.69
C VAL A 108 11.99 -1.29 -2.14
N GLU A 109 11.16 -1.99 -2.91
CA GLU A 109 11.41 -2.30 -4.30
C GLU A 109 10.09 -2.45 -5.03
N GLY A 110 10.09 -2.11 -6.31
CA GLY A 110 8.96 -2.35 -7.19
C GLY A 110 7.80 -1.40 -6.93
N ALA A 111 6.59 -1.87 -7.20
CA ALA A 111 5.38 -1.06 -7.13
C ALA A 111 4.15 -1.85 -6.72
N GLY A 112 3.14 -1.15 -6.21
CA GLY A 112 1.82 -1.69 -5.92
C GLY A 112 0.78 -0.58 -5.88
N LEU A 113 -0.48 -0.93 -6.15
CA LEU A 113 -1.58 0.01 -6.25
C LEU A 113 -2.55 -0.16 -5.08
N PHE A 114 -2.60 0.84 -4.19
CA PHE A 114 -3.63 0.94 -3.16
C PHE A 114 -4.85 1.65 -3.72
N CYS A 115 -6.03 1.08 -3.54
CA CYS A 115 -7.29 1.74 -3.88
C CYS A 115 -8.10 1.94 -2.61
N LEU A 116 -8.26 3.19 -2.16
CA LEU A 116 -8.94 3.53 -0.92
C LEU A 116 -10.31 4.12 -1.24
N HIS A 117 -11.35 3.56 -0.65
CA HIS A 117 -12.72 4.02 -0.82
C HIS A 117 -13.11 4.87 0.39
N ILE A 118 -13.19 6.19 0.20
CA ILE A 118 -13.36 7.17 1.27
C ILE A 118 -14.49 8.12 0.92
N GLY A 119 -15.65 7.92 1.54
CA GLY A 119 -16.86 8.67 1.18
C GLY A 119 -17.34 8.28 -0.22
N ASP A 120 -17.66 9.26 -1.06
CA ASP A 120 -18.10 9.05 -2.45
C ASP A 120 -16.93 9.06 -3.46
N GLU A 121 -15.70 8.77 -3.01
CA GLU A 121 -14.48 8.88 -3.80
C GLU A 121 -13.61 7.63 -3.68
N VAL A 122 -12.90 7.29 -4.76
CA VAL A 122 -11.89 6.22 -4.82
C VAL A 122 -10.52 6.82 -5.13
N TYR A 123 -9.58 6.61 -4.21
CA TYR A 123 -8.20 7.10 -4.26
C TYR A 123 -7.29 5.95 -4.71
N GLN A 124 -6.81 6.00 -5.94
CA GLN A 124 -5.83 5.07 -6.48
C GLN A 124 -4.42 5.62 -6.27
N VAL A 125 -3.70 5.07 -5.30
CA VAL A 125 -2.32 5.43 -4.93
C VAL A 125 -1.37 4.39 -5.48
N LEU A 126 -0.66 4.73 -6.56
CA LEU A 126 0.46 3.95 -7.04
C LEU A 126 1.66 4.23 -6.14
N CYS A 127 2.00 3.27 -5.29
CA CYS A 127 3.19 3.31 -4.45
C CYS A 127 4.35 2.60 -5.15
N GLU A 128 5.54 3.18 -5.04
CA GLU A 128 6.78 2.62 -5.55
C GLU A 128 7.87 2.61 -4.47
N LYS A 129 9.06 2.13 -4.82
CA LYS A 129 10.25 2.20 -3.97
C LYS A 129 10.36 3.55 -3.25
N ASN A 130 10.60 3.45 -1.95
CA ASN A 130 10.72 4.51 -0.95
C ASN A 130 9.40 5.13 -0.46
N ASP A 131 8.23 4.71 -0.96
CA ASP A 131 6.96 5.22 -0.46
C ASP A 131 6.49 4.45 0.77
N LEU A 132 6.10 5.19 1.81
CA LEU A 132 5.32 4.70 2.94
C LEU A 132 3.88 5.14 2.78
N ILE A 133 2.94 4.22 2.99
CA ILE A 133 1.52 4.50 3.14
C ILE A 133 1.01 3.91 4.46
N SER A 134 0.20 4.68 5.19
CA SER A 134 -0.56 4.21 6.36
C SER A 134 -2.04 4.44 6.10
N VAL A 135 -2.79 3.36 5.90
CA VAL A 135 -4.23 3.38 5.72
C VAL A 135 -4.89 3.24 7.10
N PRO A 136 -5.75 4.17 7.53
CA PRO A 136 -6.38 4.09 8.85
C PRO A 136 -7.28 2.86 9.01
N ALA A 137 -7.34 2.33 10.23
CA ALA A 137 -8.28 1.29 10.62
C ALA A 137 -9.71 1.61 10.17
N GLY A 138 -10.42 0.59 9.68
CA GLY A 138 -11.81 0.70 9.22
C GLY A 138 -11.98 1.35 7.84
N THR A 139 -10.92 1.80 7.18
CA THR A 139 -11.00 2.33 5.81
C THR A 139 -11.24 1.19 4.82
N PRO A 140 -12.33 1.19 4.02
CA PRO A 140 -12.50 0.22 2.95
C PRO A 140 -11.47 0.43 1.85
N HIS A 141 -10.77 -0.64 1.47
CA HIS A 141 -9.75 -0.57 0.44
C HIS A 141 -9.48 -1.94 -0.20
N TRP A 142 -8.75 -1.93 -1.31
CA TRP A 142 -8.19 -3.12 -1.93
C TRP A 142 -6.77 -2.84 -2.44
N PHE A 143 -6.02 -3.91 -2.67
CA PHE A 143 -4.64 -3.82 -3.13
C PHE A 143 -4.47 -4.59 -4.44
N ASP A 144 -3.97 -3.90 -5.46
CA ASP A 144 -3.62 -4.52 -6.73
C ASP A 144 -2.09 -4.57 -6.91
N MET A 145 -1.59 -5.79 -6.92
CA MET A 145 -0.17 -6.10 -7.13
C MET A 145 0.28 -6.10 -8.59
N GLY A 146 -0.64 -5.92 -9.57
CA GLY A 146 -0.35 -6.03 -11.00
C GLY A 146 -0.42 -7.46 -11.54
N SER A 147 -0.45 -7.64 -12.87
CA SER A 147 -0.50 -8.99 -13.48
C SER A 147 0.85 -9.72 -13.42
N GLU A 148 1.91 -8.94 -13.34
CA GLU A 148 3.28 -9.38 -13.12
C GLU A 148 3.81 -8.70 -11.86
N PRO A 149 3.44 -9.21 -10.66
CA PRO A 149 3.82 -8.56 -9.42
C PRO A 149 5.34 -8.52 -9.30
N ASN A 150 5.84 -7.35 -8.95
CA ASN A 150 7.23 -7.15 -8.61
C ASN A 150 7.29 -6.09 -7.52
N PHE A 151 7.30 -6.52 -6.26
CA PHE A 151 7.49 -5.63 -5.14
C PHE A 151 8.13 -6.31 -3.94
N THR A 152 8.83 -5.52 -3.14
CA THR A 152 9.28 -5.87 -1.80
C THR A 152 8.77 -4.78 -0.86
N ALA A 153 8.03 -5.16 0.17
CA ALA A 153 7.44 -4.21 1.10
C ALA A 153 7.65 -4.65 2.55
N ILE A 154 7.93 -3.69 3.42
CA ILE A 154 7.89 -3.86 4.87
C ILE A 154 6.45 -3.67 5.31
N ARG A 155 5.93 -4.64 6.05
CA ARG A 155 4.62 -4.56 6.71
C ARG A 155 4.86 -4.29 8.18
N ILE A 156 4.14 -3.31 8.72
CA ILE A 156 4.24 -2.94 10.14
C ILE A 156 2.85 -3.13 10.74
N PHE A 157 2.80 -3.79 11.90
CA PHE A 157 1.58 -4.13 12.61
C PHE A 157 1.67 -3.67 14.06
N ASP A 158 0.54 -3.17 14.55
CA ASP A 158 0.27 -2.82 15.94
C ASP A 158 -0.05 -4.05 16.79
N ASN A 159 -0.65 -5.11 16.22
CA ASN A 159 -0.83 -6.37 16.92
C ASN A 159 -0.55 -7.63 16.05
N PRO A 160 -0.32 -8.82 16.65
CA PRO A 160 -0.04 -10.07 15.92
C PRO A 160 -1.23 -10.65 15.13
N GLU A 161 -2.46 -10.29 15.49
CA GLU A 161 -3.74 -10.70 14.90
C GLU A 161 -4.25 -9.72 13.82
N GLY A 162 -3.62 -8.54 13.66
CA GLY A 162 -4.12 -7.34 12.97
C GLY A 162 -4.30 -7.42 11.47
N TRP A 163 -3.81 -8.50 10.86
CA TRP A 163 -3.85 -8.69 9.41
C TRP A 163 -5.17 -9.30 8.91
N VAL A 164 -6.11 -9.63 9.80
CA VAL A 164 -7.37 -10.28 9.40
C VAL A 164 -8.22 -9.29 8.60
N ALA A 165 -8.25 -9.50 7.28
CA ALA A 165 -9.11 -8.76 6.37
C ALA A 165 -10.59 -9.10 6.61
N GLN A 166 -11.39 -8.07 6.84
CA GLN A 166 -12.85 -8.16 6.86
C GLN A 166 -13.39 -7.71 5.51
N PHE A 167 -13.72 -8.67 4.65
CA PHE A 167 -14.25 -8.38 3.32
C PHE A 167 -15.61 -7.70 3.41
N THR A 168 -15.80 -6.62 2.65
CA THR A 168 -17.08 -5.89 2.61
C THR A 168 -18.13 -6.64 1.80
N GLY A 169 -17.68 -7.47 0.85
CA GLY A 169 -18.53 -8.17 -0.11
C GLY A 169 -18.94 -7.30 -1.31
N ASP A 170 -18.49 -6.05 -1.36
CA ASP A 170 -18.69 -5.17 -2.51
C ASP A 170 -17.74 -5.55 -3.65
N ALA A 171 -18.25 -5.49 -4.88
CA ALA A 171 -17.50 -5.73 -6.12
C ALA A 171 -16.98 -4.43 -6.74
N ILE A 172 -17.02 -3.31 -6.01
CA ILE A 172 -16.55 -1.99 -6.47
C ILE A 172 -15.17 -2.05 -7.15
N ALA A 173 -14.25 -2.87 -6.64
CA ALA A 173 -12.90 -3.03 -7.19
C ALA A 173 -12.87 -3.53 -8.65
N ASP A 174 -13.92 -4.18 -9.15
CA ASP A 174 -14.03 -4.61 -10.53
C ASP A 174 -14.28 -3.45 -11.51
N ALA A 175 -14.78 -2.32 -11.02
CA ALA A 175 -15.12 -1.16 -11.84
C ALA A 175 -13.92 -0.23 -12.13
N TYR A 176 -12.84 -0.30 -11.35
CA TYR A 176 -11.73 0.64 -11.42
C TYR A 176 -10.53 0.11 -12.20
N PRO A 177 -9.71 1.00 -12.79
CA PRO A 177 -8.50 0.61 -13.47
C PRO A 177 -7.58 -0.22 -12.59
N ARG A 178 -7.06 -1.30 -13.15
CA ARG A 178 -6.12 -2.21 -12.49
C ARG A 178 -4.69 -1.89 -12.89
N LEU A 179 -3.75 -2.25 -12.02
CA LEU A 179 -2.33 -2.18 -12.36
C LEU A 179 -2.04 -3.21 -13.46
N ALA A 180 -1.34 -2.76 -14.51
CA ALA A 180 -0.97 -3.63 -15.63
C ALA A 180 -0.11 -4.81 -15.15
#